data_AF-A0A359BBE3-F1
#
_entry.id   AF-A0A359BBE3-F1
#
_cell.length_a   1.000
_cell.length_b   1.000
_cell.length_c   1.000
_cell.angle_alpha   90.00
_cell.angle_beta   90.00
_cell.angle_gamma   90.00
#
_symmetry.space_group_name_H-M   'P 1'
#
loop_
_entity.id
_entity.type
_entity.pdbx_description
1 polymer ?
#
loop_
_entity_poly.entity_id
_entity_poly.type
_entity_poly.pdbx_seq_one_letter_code
_entity_poly.pdbx_strand_id
1 'polypeptide(L)'
;MEKENKINYKDKFISLLKYLKNNVMVTSNGMAIGLFGTLIIGTIFDLFAKIPMMEAISSWTAPLKGILMGAGIGVGVALSKKRGGVALVALLSSGAIGNYAFSFSSGTVSLIKDPLSCYVSTILSMLVLKIVMRKKTPVDLILIPLLGVGTAMLYSYLLAMPIHYITI
;
A
#
# COMPACT_ATOMS: atom_id res chain seq x y z
N MET A 1 14.47 -35.31 -25.39
CA MET A 1 13.41 -34.46 -25.97
C MET A 1 12.73 -33.73 -24.83
N GLU A 2 13.19 -32.51 -24.61
CA GLU A 2 12.85 -31.63 -23.49
C GLU A 2 11.43 -31.10 -23.71
N LYS A 3 10.51 -31.40 -22.79
CA LYS A 3 9.13 -30.89 -22.87
C LYS A 3 9.17 -29.40 -22.55
N GLU A 4 9.01 -28.56 -23.58
CA GLU A 4 8.73 -27.13 -23.44
C GLU A 4 7.55 -26.93 -22.48
N ASN A 5 7.86 -26.47 -21.28
CA ASN A 5 6.88 -26.12 -20.26
C ASN A 5 6.32 -24.73 -20.62
N LYS A 6 5.38 -24.67 -21.58
CA LYS A 6 4.69 -23.43 -21.96
C LYS A 6 3.97 -22.87 -20.74
N ILE A 7 4.55 -21.83 -20.14
CA ILE A 7 3.97 -21.08 -19.03
C ILE A 7 2.62 -20.52 -19.52
N ASN A 8 1.50 -21.11 -19.10
CA ASN A 8 0.18 -20.60 -19.46
C ASN A 8 -0.15 -19.38 -18.58
N TYR A 9 0.12 -18.18 -19.10
CA TYR A 9 -0.10 -16.91 -18.42
C TYR A 9 -1.58 -16.70 -18.03
N LYS A 10 -2.54 -17.23 -18.81
CA LYS A 10 -3.98 -17.16 -18.48
C LYS A 10 -4.29 -17.88 -17.18
N ASP A 11 -3.77 -19.09 -16.99
CA ASP A 11 -4.04 -19.89 -15.79
C ASP A 11 -3.45 -19.23 -14.54
N LYS A 12 -2.26 -18.64 -14.67
CA LYS A 12 -1.61 -17.90 -13.59
C LYS A 12 -2.42 -16.66 -13.20
N PHE A 13 -2.93 -15.89 -14.17
CA PHE A 13 -3.75 -14.70 -13.92
C PHE A 13 -5.09 -15.05 -13.26
N ILE A 14 -5.78 -16.09 -13.72
CA ILE A 14 -7.03 -16.55 -13.11
C ILE A 14 -6.81 -17.01 -11.67
N SER A 15 -5.69 -17.69 -11.39
CA SER A 15 -5.33 -18.08 -10.02
C SER A 15 -5.05 -16.87 -9.11
N LEU A 16 -4.51 -15.78 -9.66
CA LEU A 16 -4.26 -14.54 -8.96
C LEU A 16 -5.57 -13.82 -8.61
N LEU A 17 -6.52 -13.76 -9.55
CA LEU A 17 -7.85 -13.18 -9.32
C LEU A 17 -8.65 -13.98 -8.29
N LYS A 18 -8.63 -15.32 -8.37
CA LYS A 18 -9.22 -16.18 -7.32
C LYS A 18 -8.56 -15.95 -5.98
N TYR A 19 -7.23 -15.81 -5.95
CA TYR A 19 -6.51 -15.50 -4.73
C TYR A 19 -6.95 -14.15 -4.15
N LEU A 20 -7.04 -13.10 -4.97
CA LEU A 20 -7.53 -11.79 -4.52
C LEU A 20 -8.94 -11.90 -3.96
N LYS A 21 -9.89 -12.43 -4.73
CA LYS A 21 -11.31 -12.58 -4.33
C LYS A 21 -11.45 -13.27 -2.97
N ASN A 22 -10.76 -14.39 -2.75
CA ASN A 22 -10.83 -15.13 -1.50
C ASN A 22 -10.16 -14.40 -0.32
N ASN A 23 -9.28 -13.44 -0.61
CA ASN A 23 -8.45 -12.78 0.39
C ASN A 23 -8.84 -11.32 0.63
N VAL A 24 -9.76 -10.74 -0.15
CA VAL A 24 -10.22 -9.35 -0.01
C VAL A 24 -10.68 -9.08 1.41
N MET A 25 -11.52 -9.94 1.99
CA MET A 25 -12.04 -9.72 3.33
C MET A 25 -10.92 -9.64 4.39
N VAL A 26 -9.92 -10.51 4.27
CA VAL A 26 -8.77 -10.55 5.19
C VAL A 26 -7.86 -9.33 5.00
N THR A 27 -7.60 -8.91 3.76
CA THR A 27 -6.76 -7.73 3.49
C THR A 27 -7.48 -6.42 3.82
N SER A 28 -8.80 -6.35 3.61
CA SER A 28 -9.62 -5.20 4.01
C SER A 28 -9.67 -5.06 5.54
N ASN A 29 -9.74 -6.17 6.28
CA ASN A 29 -9.60 -6.13 7.74
C ASN A 29 -8.21 -5.61 8.15
N GLY A 30 -7.16 -6.00 7.41
CA GLY A 30 -5.80 -5.46 7.61
C GLY A 30 -5.72 -3.96 7.37
N MET A 31 -6.32 -3.47 6.29
CA MET A 31 -6.46 -2.05 6.00
C MET A 31 -7.17 -1.32 7.14
N ALA A 32 -8.27 -1.87 7.67
CA ALA A 32 -9.03 -1.27 8.76
C ALA A 32 -8.18 -1.12 10.03
N ILE A 33 -7.35 -2.11 10.38
CA ILE A 33 -6.41 -2.02 11.51
C ILE A 33 -5.41 -0.88 11.27
N GLY A 34 -4.87 -0.78 10.06
CA GLY A 34 -3.95 0.29 9.67
C GLY A 34 -4.60 1.68 9.78
N LEU A 35 -5.81 1.85 9.27
CA LEU A 35 -6.60 3.08 9.36
C LEU A 35 -6.93 3.46 10.80
N PHE A 36 -7.31 2.48 11.61
CA PHE A 36 -7.65 2.73 13.01
C PHE A 36 -6.44 3.25 13.77
N GLY A 37 -5.28 2.58 13.65
CA GLY A 37 -4.06 2.97 14.37
C GLY A 37 -3.39 4.27 13.88
N THR A 38 -3.85 4.86 12.77
CA THR A 38 -3.21 6.03 12.15
C THR A 38 -4.20 7.18 11.98
N LEU A 39 -5.13 7.07 11.04
CA LEU A 39 -6.09 8.12 10.71
C LEU A 39 -7.03 8.39 11.89
N ILE A 40 -7.68 7.35 12.43
CA ILE A 40 -8.67 7.52 13.50
C ILE A 40 -8.01 8.07 14.77
N ILE A 41 -6.94 7.44 15.25
CA ILE A 41 -6.19 7.96 16.41
C ILE A 41 -5.66 9.37 16.14
N GLY A 42 -5.14 9.65 14.93
CA GLY A 42 -4.69 10.98 14.55
C GLY A 42 -5.79 12.04 14.59
N THR A 43 -7.00 11.70 14.15
CA THR A 43 -8.16 12.61 14.25
C THR A 43 -8.61 12.83 15.69
N ILE A 44 -8.52 11.83 16.58
CA ILE A 44 -8.84 11.99 18.00
C ILE A 44 -7.86 12.97 18.66
N PHE A 45 -6.55 12.84 18.42
CA PHE A 45 -5.57 13.79 18.93
C PHE A 45 -5.78 15.21 18.39
N ASP A 46 -6.24 15.33 17.14
CA ASP A 46 -6.60 16.61 16.53
C ASP A 46 -7.77 17.32 17.22
N LEU A 47 -8.67 16.57 17.89
CA LEU A 47 -9.73 17.18 18.68
C LEU A 47 -9.16 17.94 19.88
N PHE A 48 -8.10 17.43 20.51
CA PHE A 48 -7.41 18.12 21.61
C PHE A 48 -6.62 19.34 21.12
N ALA A 49 -6.15 19.33 19.86
CA ALA A 49 -5.48 20.48 19.26
C ALA A 49 -6.40 21.71 19.12
N LYS A 50 -7.73 21.54 19.22
CA LYS A 50 -8.70 22.65 19.20
C LYS A 50 -8.79 23.39 20.55
N ILE A 51 -8.14 22.88 21.59
CA ILE A 51 -8.05 23.56 22.89
C ILE A 51 -7.04 24.71 22.76
N PRO A 52 -7.37 25.94 23.23
CA PRO A 52 -6.43 27.06 23.21
C PRO A 52 -5.09 26.68 23.85
N MET A 53 -3.97 27.16 23.26
CA MET A 53 -2.58 26.81 23.65
C MET A 53 -2.10 25.39 23.31
N MET A 54 -2.95 24.52 22.73
CA MET A 54 -2.58 23.14 22.36
C MET A 54 -2.51 22.90 20.85
N GLU A 55 -2.57 23.95 20.03
CA GLU A 55 -2.59 23.87 18.55
C GLU A 55 -1.38 23.13 17.98
N ALA A 56 -0.24 23.14 18.68
CA ALA A 56 0.99 22.44 18.28
C ALA A 56 0.80 20.93 18.08
N ILE A 57 -0.20 20.31 18.71
CA ILE A 57 -0.53 18.89 18.55
C ILE A 57 -0.88 18.56 17.09
N SER A 58 -1.49 19.50 16.36
CA SER A 58 -1.89 19.31 14.96
C SER A 58 -0.71 19.02 14.02
N SER A 59 0.48 19.53 14.36
CA SER A 59 1.71 19.28 13.60
C SER A 59 2.16 17.81 13.67
N TRP A 60 1.86 17.10 14.77
CA TRP A 60 2.20 15.68 14.95
C TRP A 60 1.14 14.75 14.35
N THR A 61 -0.12 15.16 14.35
CA THR A 61 -1.24 14.38 13.80
C THR A 61 -1.34 14.50 12.28
N ALA A 62 -0.90 15.62 11.69
CA ALA A 62 -0.91 15.84 10.24
C ALA A 62 -0.21 14.73 9.44
N PRO A 63 1.04 14.30 9.76
CA PRO A 63 1.66 13.17 9.08
C PRO A 63 0.98 11.84 9.43
N LEU A 64 0.43 11.69 10.65
CA LEU A 64 -0.31 10.51 11.11
C LEU A 64 -1.52 10.20 10.21
N LYS A 65 -2.28 11.24 9.86
CA LYS A 65 -3.46 11.18 8.99
C LYS A 65 -3.13 11.18 7.49
N GLY A 66 -1.84 11.25 7.12
CA GLY A 66 -1.38 11.32 5.73
C GLY A 66 -0.47 10.15 5.38
N ILE A 67 0.83 10.44 5.29
CA ILE A 67 1.82 9.43 4.84
C ILE A 67 1.82 8.20 5.76
N LEU A 68 1.74 8.40 7.09
CA LEU A 68 1.71 7.29 8.05
C LEU A 68 0.43 6.47 7.94
N MET A 69 -0.70 7.06 7.53
CA MET A 69 -1.92 6.30 7.25
C MET A 69 -1.68 5.28 6.13
N GLY A 70 -1.06 5.71 5.04
CA GLY A 70 -0.68 4.79 3.96
C GLY A 70 0.31 3.72 4.40
N ALA A 71 1.31 4.10 5.19
CA ALA A 71 2.26 3.17 5.79
C ALA A 71 1.57 2.14 6.71
N GLY A 72 0.63 2.60 7.53
CA GLY A 72 -0.17 1.78 8.45
C GLY A 72 -1.06 0.79 7.71
N ILE A 73 -1.70 1.20 6.61
CA ILE A 73 -2.43 0.30 5.71
C ILE A 73 -1.48 -0.77 5.14
N GLY A 74 -0.30 -0.35 4.68
CA GLY A 74 0.76 -1.24 4.20
C GLY A 74 1.12 -2.34 5.19
N VAL A 75 1.37 -1.95 6.44
CA VAL A 75 1.65 -2.87 7.56
C VAL A 75 0.45 -3.75 7.87
N GLY A 76 -0.75 -3.18 7.97
CA GLY A 76 -1.96 -3.92 8.30
C GLY A 76 -2.24 -5.04 7.30
N VAL A 77 -2.16 -4.75 6.00
CA VAL A 77 -2.29 -5.75 4.93
C VAL A 77 -1.20 -6.81 5.00
N ALA A 78 0.06 -6.40 5.24
CA ALA A 78 1.18 -7.34 5.38
C ALA A 78 0.97 -8.32 6.55
N LEU A 79 0.56 -7.82 7.71
CA LEU A 79 0.29 -8.60 8.91
C LEU A 79 -0.91 -9.55 8.71
N SER A 80 -1.99 -9.10 8.07
CA SER A 80 -3.13 -9.96 7.73
C SER A 80 -2.78 -11.10 6.77
N LYS A 81 -1.66 -10.97 6.04
CA LYS A 81 -1.09 -12.03 5.19
C LYS A 81 0.13 -12.72 5.80
N LYS A 82 0.38 -12.51 7.09
CA LYS A 82 1.50 -13.09 7.84
C LYS A 82 2.85 -12.84 7.14
N ARG A 83 3.00 -11.69 6.47
CA ARG A 83 4.25 -11.24 5.86
C ARG A 83 5.08 -10.57 6.95
N GLY A 84 6.36 -10.93 7.04
CA GLY A 84 7.31 -10.36 7.99
C GLY A 84 8.63 -10.01 7.31
N GLY A 85 9.56 -9.46 8.10
CA GLY A 85 10.89 -9.07 7.63
C GLY A 85 10.85 -8.03 6.52
N VAL A 86 11.71 -8.19 5.52
CA VAL A 86 11.90 -7.23 4.41
C VAL A 86 10.61 -7.00 3.61
N ALA A 87 9.77 -8.02 3.44
CA ALA A 87 8.51 -7.88 2.72
C ALA A 87 7.50 -6.99 3.45
N LEU A 88 7.51 -6.99 4.79
CA LEU A 88 6.66 -6.09 5.57
C LEU A 88 7.08 -4.63 5.36
N VAL A 89 8.40 -4.37 5.44
CA VAL A 89 8.94 -3.01 5.23
C VAL A 89 8.65 -2.53 3.81
N ALA A 90 8.80 -3.38 2.81
CA ALA A 90 8.48 -3.03 1.42
C ALA A 90 6.99 -2.69 1.23
N LEU A 91 6.08 -3.42 1.88
CA LEU A 91 4.64 -3.14 1.83
C LEU A 91 4.24 -1.88 2.59
N LEU A 92 4.90 -1.61 3.73
CA LEU A 92 4.79 -0.34 4.45
C LEU A 92 5.16 0.82 3.52
N SER A 93 6.34 0.76 2.89
CA SER A 93 6.80 1.80 1.96
C SER A 93 5.88 1.94 0.75
N SER A 94 5.39 0.82 0.19
CA SER A 94 4.42 0.86 -0.91
C SER A 94 3.10 1.54 -0.52
N GLY A 95 2.56 1.26 0.66
CA GLY A 95 1.35 1.92 1.15
C GLY A 95 1.55 3.42 1.36
N ALA A 96 2.72 3.82 1.87
CA ALA A 96 3.09 5.22 2.02
C ALA A 96 3.15 5.95 0.67
N ILE A 97 3.75 5.34 -0.35
CA ILE A 97 3.80 5.90 -1.72
C ILE A 97 2.41 5.99 -2.34
N GLY A 98 1.49 5.09 -2.01
CA GLY A 98 0.10 5.15 -2.50
C GLY A 98 -0.68 6.41 -2.10
N ASN A 99 -0.17 7.21 -1.16
CA ASN A 99 -0.72 8.55 -0.84
C ASN A 99 -0.39 9.62 -1.88
N TYR A 100 0.49 9.31 -2.85
CA TYR A 100 0.88 10.23 -3.90
C TYR A 100 0.22 9.84 -5.21
N ALA A 101 -0.15 10.85 -5.99
CA ALA A 101 -0.69 10.69 -7.33
C ALA A 101 -0.02 11.66 -8.30
N PHE A 102 0.29 11.18 -9.51
CA PHE A 102 0.78 12.03 -10.59
C PHE A 102 -0.40 12.61 -11.37
N SER A 103 -0.44 13.93 -11.48
CA SER A 103 -1.43 14.63 -12.29
C SER A 103 -0.89 14.89 -13.69
N PHE A 104 -1.47 14.24 -14.70
CA PHE A 104 -1.14 14.48 -16.11
C PHE A 104 -1.50 15.91 -16.55
N SER A 105 -2.45 16.57 -15.88
CA SER A 105 -2.85 17.93 -16.21
C SER A 105 -1.85 18.99 -15.74
N SER A 106 -1.17 18.75 -14.62
CA SER A 106 -0.22 19.72 -14.02
C SER A 106 1.25 19.26 -14.11
N GLY A 107 1.51 18.01 -14.49
CA GLY A 107 2.85 17.43 -14.52
C GLY A 107 3.47 17.26 -13.13
N THR A 108 2.68 17.34 -12.06
CA THR A 108 3.15 17.35 -10.67
C THR A 108 2.67 16.12 -9.90
N VAL A 109 3.45 15.71 -8.90
CA VAL A 109 3.07 14.70 -7.93
C VAL A 109 2.47 15.41 -6.71
N SER A 110 1.22 15.08 -6.37
CA SER A 110 0.51 15.64 -5.22
C SER A 110 0.22 14.57 -4.17
N LEU A 111 0.08 15.00 -2.91
CA LEU A 111 -0.31 14.15 -1.79
C LEU A 111 -1.85 14.14 -1.68
N ILE A 112 -2.47 13.03 -2.09
CA ILE A 112 -3.94 12.85 -2.12
C ILE A 112 -4.53 12.37 -0.79
N LYS A 113 -3.73 11.74 0.08
CA LYS A 113 -4.14 11.21 1.40
C LYS A 113 -5.36 10.28 1.34
N ASP A 114 -5.45 9.45 0.29
CA ASP A 114 -6.60 8.57 0.05
C ASP A 114 -6.33 7.14 0.55
N PRO A 115 -7.09 6.65 1.55
CA PRO A 115 -7.02 5.28 2.04
C PRO A 115 -7.14 4.20 0.96
N LEU A 116 -8.06 4.40 0.00
CA LEU A 116 -8.36 3.40 -1.03
C LEU A 116 -7.17 3.27 -1.98
N SER A 117 -6.58 4.40 -2.38
CA SER A 117 -5.39 4.41 -3.21
C SER A 117 -4.20 3.72 -2.53
N CYS A 118 -3.96 4.00 -1.24
CA CYS A 118 -2.94 3.32 -0.45
C CYS A 118 -3.15 1.80 -0.42
N TYR A 119 -4.38 1.36 -0.19
CA TYR A 119 -4.72 -0.05 -0.16
C TYR A 119 -4.48 -0.74 -1.50
N VAL A 120 -4.96 -0.15 -2.61
CA VAL A 120 -4.76 -0.72 -3.95
C VAL A 120 -3.28 -0.79 -4.30
N SER A 121 -2.51 0.25 -4.01
CA SER A 121 -1.05 0.27 -4.17
C SER A 121 -0.40 -0.91 -3.41
N THR A 122 -0.70 -1.08 -2.13
CA THR A 122 -0.16 -2.17 -1.31
C THR A 122 -0.54 -3.55 -1.85
N ILE A 123 -1.78 -3.74 -2.28
CA ILE A 123 -2.24 -5.02 -2.84
C ILE A 123 -1.46 -5.34 -4.12
N LEU A 124 -1.30 -4.37 -5.04
CA LEU A 124 -0.53 -4.56 -6.26
C LEU A 124 0.92 -4.95 -5.97
N SER A 125 1.59 -4.23 -5.09
CA SER A 125 2.95 -4.53 -4.65
C SER A 125 3.05 -5.92 -4.03
N MET A 126 2.09 -6.31 -3.19
CA MET A 126 2.05 -7.65 -2.59
C MET A 126 1.90 -8.76 -3.65
N LEU A 127 1.11 -8.54 -4.70
CA LEU A 127 0.96 -9.50 -5.79
C LEU A 127 2.26 -9.66 -6.56
N VAL A 128 2.95 -8.56 -6.87
CA VAL A 128 4.25 -8.59 -7.56
C VAL A 128 5.28 -9.32 -6.70
N LEU A 129 5.37 -8.99 -5.41
CA LEU A 129 6.27 -9.67 -4.48
C LEU A 129 5.96 -11.17 -4.38
N LYS A 130 4.69 -11.57 -4.38
CA LYS A 130 4.28 -12.99 -4.38
C LYS A 130 4.73 -13.73 -5.66
N ILE A 131 4.75 -13.05 -6.81
CA ILE A 131 5.17 -13.64 -8.08
C ILE A 131 6.69 -13.84 -8.11
N VAL A 132 7.45 -12.88 -7.58
CA VAL A 132 8.92 -12.88 -7.61
C VAL A 132 9.51 -13.74 -6.49
N MET A 133 8.92 -13.73 -5.29
CA MET A 133 9.38 -14.54 -4.17
C MET A 133 9.00 -16.02 -4.35
N ARG A 134 9.91 -16.80 -4.97
CA ARG A 134 9.83 -18.27 -5.02
C ARG A 134 10.83 -18.97 -4.10
N LYS A 135 11.94 -18.32 -3.72
CA LYS A 135 12.99 -18.87 -2.85
C LYS A 135 13.57 -17.75 -1.98
N LYS A 136 14.10 -18.08 -0.79
CA LYS A 136 14.83 -17.13 0.06
C LYS A 136 16.27 -17.01 -0.45
N THR A 137 16.65 -15.87 -0.99
CA THR A 137 18.03 -15.58 -1.42
C THR A 137 18.59 -14.35 -0.71
N PRO A 138 19.91 -14.23 -0.52
CA PRO A 138 20.51 -13.04 0.10
C PRO A 138 20.27 -11.75 -0.71
N VAL A 139 20.01 -11.88 -2.02
CA VAL A 139 19.67 -10.74 -2.91
C VAL A 139 18.27 -10.18 -2.62
N ASP A 140 17.42 -10.95 -1.94
CA ASP A 140 16.04 -10.56 -1.63
C ASP A 140 15.96 -9.32 -0.73
N LEU A 141 17.02 -9.01 0.03
CA LEU A 141 17.05 -7.82 0.90
C LEU A 141 16.91 -6.51 0.12
N ILE A 142 17.50 -6.43 -1.07
CA ILE A 142 17.48 -5.24 -1.92
C ILE A 142 16.36 -5.36 -2.96
N LEU A 143 16.18 -6.55 -3.52
CA LEU A 143 15.23 -6.78 -4.60
C LEU A 143 13.77 -6.61 -4.14
N ILE A 144 13.43 -7.04 -2.91
CA ILE A 144 12.05 -6.94 -2.39
C ILE A 144 11.62 -5.48 -2.22
N PRO A 145 12.36 -4.61 -1.50
CA PRO A 145 11.99 -3.20 -1.40
C PRO A 145 11.97 -2.50 -2.76
N LEU A 146 12.94 -2.81 -3.63
CA LEU A 146 13.01 -2.20 -4.96
C LEU A 146 11.76 -2.49 -5.80
N LEU A 147 11.32 -3.75 -5.82
CA LEU A 147 10.11 -4.14 -6.55
C LEU A 147 8.84 -3.66 -5.86
N GLY A 148 8.76 -3.73 -4.53
CA GLY A 148 7.59 -3.28 -3.78
C GLY A 148 7.37 -1.77 -3.93
N VAL A 149 8.41 -0.97 -3.76
CA VAL A 149 8.33 0.49 -3.91
C VAL A 149 8.22 0.88 -5.38
N GLY A 150 8.95 0.24 -6.28
CA GLY A 150 8.89 0.52 -7.71
C GLY A 150 7.50 0.27 -8.31
N THR A 151 6.83 -0.80 -7.88
CA THR A 151 5.44 -1.09 -8.29
C THR A 151 4.46 -0.08 -7.72
N ALA A 152 4.65 0.37 -6.48
CA ALA A 152 3.87 1.45 -5.89
C ALA A 152 4.04 2.77 -6.64
N MET A 153 5.27 3.13 -7.02
CA MET A 153 5.56 4.34 -7.80
C MET A 153 4.91 4.28 -9.19
N LEU A 154 4.99 3.14 -9.87
CA LEU A 154 4.34 2.93 -11.16
C LEU A 154 2.81 3.05 -11.03
N TYR A 155 2.24 2.49 -9.96
CA TYR A 155 0.82 2.65 -9.64
C TYR A 155 0.46 4.12 -9.38
N SER A 156 1.23 4.84 -8.57
CA SER A 156 1.00 6.25 -8.27
C SER A 156 1.08 7.14 -9.50
N TYR A 157 1.91 6.76 -10.47
CA TYR A 157 2.03 7.45 -11.74
C TYR A 157 0.83 7.19 -12.68
N LEU A 158 0.34 5.95 -12.76
CA LEU A 158 -0.65 5.56 -13.77
C LEU A 158 -2.10 5.55 -13.27
N LEU A 159 -2.34 5.11 -12.04
CA LEU A 159 -3.67 4.67 -11.58
C LEU A 159 -4.19 5.45 -10.36
N ALA A 160 -3.32 6.11 -9.59
CA ALA A 160 -3.75 6.80 -8.37
C ALA A 160 -4.73 7.95 -8.62
N MET A 161 -4.56 8.77 -9.67
CA MET A 161 -5.51 9.85 -9.99
C MET A 161 -6.91 9.33 -10.39
N PRO A 162 -7.05 8.36 -11.32
CA PRO A 162 -8.35 7.74 -11.61
C PRO A 162 -9.04 7.16 -10.38
N ILE A 163 -8.29 6.50 -9.49
CA ILE A 163 -8.84 5.92 -8.27
C ILE A 163 -9.28 7.01 -7.30
N HIS A 164 -8.49 8.06 -7.15
CA HIS A 164 -8.84 9.18 -6.30
C HIS A 164 -10.15 9.86 -6.72
N TYR A 165 -10.43 9.96 -8.03
CA TYR A 165 -11.67 10.53 -8.55
C TYR A 165 -12.93 9.74 -8.13
N ILE A 166 -12.80 8.46 -7.79
CA ILE A 166 -13.92 7.63 -7.31
C ILE A 166 -14.23 7.94 -5.83
N THR A 167 -13.25 8.43 -5.08
CA THR A 167 -13.33 8.62 -3.63
C THR A 167 -13.74 10.04 -3.22
N ILE A 168 -13.77 11.00 -4.14
CA ILE A 168 -14.16 12.41 -3.92
C ILE A 168 -15.61 12.61 -4.33
#